data_AF-A0A4Q5R9Z1-F1
#
_entry.id   AF-A0A4Q5R9Z1-F1
#
_cell.length_a   1.000
_cell.length_b   1.000
_cell.length_c   1.000
_cell.angle_alpha   90.00
_cell.angle_beta   90.00
_cell.angle_gamma   90.00
#
_symmetry.space_group_name_H-M   'P 1'
#
loop_
_entity.id
_entity.type
_entity.pdbx_description
1 polymer ?
#
loop_
_entity_poly.entity_id
_entity_poly.type
_entity_poly.pdbx_seq_one_letter_code
_entity_poly.pdbx_strand_id
1 'polypeptide(L)'
;QTGTFQGLVQPTESEKVLNGYRLRPSQLIDAEQQVYRALEAFQQNGFFVLVNNRQAESLDEQVWLGEGATASFLKLTPLVGG
;
A
#
# COMPACT_ATOMS: atom_id res chain seq x y z
N GLN A 1 -9.53 21.87 -7.57
CA GLN A 1 -8.49 21.90 -6.52
C GLN A 1 -7.63 20.66 -6.72
N THR A 2 -6.34 20.83 -7.05
CA THR A 2 -5.43 19.73 -7.39
C THR A 2 -4.83 19.19 -6.10
N GLY A 3 -5.49 18.22 -5.47
CA GLY A 3 -5.02 17.58 -4.25
C GLY A 3 -3.93 16.54 -4.55
N THR A 4 -2.81 16.62 -3.85
CA THR A 4 -1.75 15.59 -3.88
C THR A 4 -2.26 14.36 -3.14
N PHE A 5 -2.35 13.21 -3.82
CA PHE A 5 -2.77 11.96 -3.17
C PHE A 5 -1.60 11.35 -2.40
N GLN A 6 -1.80 11.11 -1.11
CA GLN A 6 -0.83 10.48 -0.21
C GLN A 6 -1.23 9.04 0.15
N GLY A 7 -1.64 8.25 -0.84
CA GLY A 7 -1.89 6.82 -0.65
C GLY A 7 -0.64 5.98 -0.89
N LEU A 8 -0.55 4.83 -0.22
CA LEU A 8 0.52 3.85 -0.40
C LEU A 8 0.42 3.08 -1.73
N VAL A 9 -0.76 3.10 -2.35
CA VAL A 9 -1.04 2.47 -3.64
C VAL A 9 -0.92 3.51 -4.74
N GLN A 10 -0.03 3.27 -5.70
CA GLN A 10 0.10 4.11 -6.89
C GLN A 10 -1.09 3.84 -7.82
N PRO A 11 -1.94 4.84 -8.13
CA PRO A 11 -3.00 4.68 -9.12
C PRO A 11 -2.41 4.37 -10.50
N THR A 12 -3.06 3.48 -11.26
CA THR A 12 -2.55 2.96 -12.55
C THR A 12 -2.22 4.06 -13.57
N GLU A 13 -2.97 5.18 -13.56
CA GLU A 13 -2.83 6.32 -14.47
C GLU A 13 -2.30 7.59 -13.78
N SER A 14 -1.31 7.43 -12.89
CA SER A 14 -0.70 8.53 -12.16
C SER A 14 0.65 8.97 -12.74
N GLU A 15 0.78 10.27 -13.03
CA GLU A 15 2.04 10.86 -13.49
C GLU A 15 2.98 11.06 -12.29
N LYS A 16 4.18 10.44 -12.33
CA LYS A 16 5.22 10.61 -11.30
C LYS A 16 5.63 12.08 -11.23
N VAL A 17 5.42 12.72 -10.08
CA VAL A 17 5.97 14.05 -9.78
C VAL A 17 7.06 13.93 -8.71
N LEU A 18 7.89 14.97 -8.60
CA LEU A 18 9.10 15.01 -7.78
C LEU A 18 8.89 14.60 -6.30
N ASN A 19 7.65 14.62 -5.79
CA ASN A 19 7.27 14.20 -4.43
C ASN A 19 5.91 13.48 -4.34
N GLY A 20 5.46 12.75 -5.37
CA GLY A 20 4.17 12.02 -5.32
C GLY A 20 3.53 11.81 -6.69
N TYR A 21 2.20 11.84 -6.73
CA TYR A 21 1.41 11.65 -7.95
C TYR A 21 0.40 12.79 -8.13
N ARG A 22 0.28 13.33 -9.35
CA ARG A 22 -0.80 14.27 -9.69
C ARG A 22 -2.00 13.48 -10.20
N LEU A 23 -3.09 13.47 -9.44
CA LEU A 23 -4.36 12.89 -9.88
C LEU A 23 -5.02 13.82 -10.92
N ARG A 24 -5.35 13.27 -12.10
CA ARG A 24 -6.34 13.86 -13.02
C ARG A 24 -7.74 13.82 -12.35
N PRO A 25 -8.74 14.59 -12.84
CA PRO A 25 -10.06 14.66 -12.22
C PRO A 25 -10.60 13.26 -11.90
N SER A 26 -11.01 13.06 -10.63
CA SER A 26 -11.40 11.80 -9.99
C SER A 26 -11.94 10.74 -10.97
N GLN A 27 -11.04 9.96 -11.55
CA GLN A 27 -11.42 8.74 -12.20
C GLN A 27 -11.78 7.76 -11.08
N LEU A 28 -12.97 7.16 -11.15
CA LEU A 28 -13.38 6.16 -10.16
C LEU A 28 -12.31 5.07 -10.14
N ILE A 29 -11.66 4.91 -8.98
CA ILE A 29 -10.73 3.82 -8.76
C ILE A 29 -11.58 2.56 -8.63
N ASP A 30 -11.32 1.57 -9.49
CA ASP A 30 -11.89 0.24 -9.32
C ASP A 30 -11.27 -0.41 -8.08
N ALA A 31 -12.02 -0.42 -6.99
CA ALA A 31 -11.57 -0.93 -5.71
C ALA A 31 -11.25 -2.42 -5.76
N GLU A 32 -12.00 -3.20 -6.54
CA GLU A 32 -11.77 -4.64 -6.68
C GLU A 32 -10.43 -4.89 -7.39
N GLN A 33 -10.17 -4.18 -8.48
CA GLN A 33 -8.88 -4.27 -9.17
C GLN A 33 -7.70 -3.91 -8.25
N GLN A 34 -7.84 -2.86 -7.43
CA GLN A 34 -6.77 -2.45 -6.51
C GLN A 34 -6.54 -3.46 -5.38
N VAL A 35 -7.60 -4.15 -4.90
CA VAL A 35 -7.45 -5.24 -3.93
C VAL A 35 -6.61 -6.37 -4.52
N TYR A 36 -6.90 -6.83 -5.74
CA TYR A 36 -6.11 -7.89 -6.38
C TYR A 36 -4.63 -7.49 -6.54
N ARG A 37 -4.35 -6.23 -6.90
CA ARG A 37 -2.97 -5.72 -6.99
C ARG A 37 -2.25 -5.70 -5.65
N ALA A 38 -2.95 -5.32 -4.57
CA ALA A 38 -2.38 -5.34 -3.24
C ALA A 38 -2.08 -6.77 -2.76
N LEU A 39 -2.97 -7.73 -3.02
CA LEU A 39 -2.77 -9.15 -2.69
C LEU A 39 -1.56 -9.74 -3.43
N GLU A 40 -1.48 -9.51 -4.74
CA GLU A 40 -0.34 -9.94 -5.57
C GLU A 40 0.97 -9.34 -5.05
N ALA A 41 0.99 -8.03 -4.78
CA ALA A 41 2.19 -7.35 -4.28
C ALA A 41 2.61 -7.86 -2.89
N PHE A 42 1.66 -8.17 -1.99
CA PHE A 42 1.98 -8.78 -0.69
C PHE A 42 2.68 -10.13 -0.86
N GLN A 43 2.11 -11.02 -1.69
CA GLN A 43 2.70 -12.34 -1.96
C GLN A 43 4.09 -12.25 -2.62
N GLN A 44 4.34 -11.19 -3.38
CA GLN A 44 5.63 -10.94 -4.04
C GLN A 44 6.62 -10.13 -3.18
N ASN A 45 6.34 -9.94 -1.88
CA ASN A 45 7.16 -9.14 -0.96
C ASN A 45 7.35 -7.67 -1.39
N GLY A 46 6.37 -7.09 -2.08
CA GLY A 46 6.36 -5.68 -2.48
C GLY A 46 6.18 -4.71 -1.31
N PHE A 47 5.61 -5.19 -0.21
CA PHE A 47 5.51 -4.52 1.09
C PHE A 47 5.30 -5.56 2.19
N PHE A 48 5.49 -5.16 3.45
CA PHE A 48 5.15 -5.98 4.61
C PHE A 48 3.94 -5.44 5.34
N VAL A 49 3.19 -6.34 5.98
CA VAL A 49 2.11 -5.98 6.89
C VAL A 49 2.52 -6.41 8.29
N LEU A 50 2.47 -5.48 9.24
CA LEU A 50 2.58 -5.80 10.66
C LEU A 50 1.19 -5.72 11.29
N VAL A 51 0.75 -6.81 11.92
CA VAL A 51 -0.43 -6.81 12.78
C VAL A 51 0.03 -6.91 14.23
N ASN A 52 -0.30 -5.90 15.05
CA ASN A 52 0.14 -5.80 16.44
C ASN A 52 1.67 -5.95 16.60
N ASN A 53 2.42 -5.22 15.78
CA ASN A 53 3.89 -5.26 15.72
C ASN A 53 4.52 -6.62 15.32
N ARG A 54 3.72 -7.60 14.86
CA ARG A 54 4.23 -8.86 14.29
C ARG A 54 3.99 -8.89 12.79
N GLN A 55 5.01 -9.26 12.02
CA GLN A 55 4.87 -9.40 10.58
C GLN A 55 3.94 -10.57 10.23
N ALA A 56 2.97 -10.31 9.37
CA ALA A 56 2.20 -11.36 8.72
C ALA A 56 3.00 -11.91 7.53
N GLU A 57 3.09 -13.23 7.42
CA GLU A 57 3.93 -13.94 6.45
C GLU A 57 3.12 -14.56 5.30
N SER A 58 1.80 -14.69 5.45
CA SER A 58 0.92 -15.23 4.39
C SER A 58 -0.48 -14.63 4.43
N LEU A 59 -1.22 -14.73 3.32
CA LEU A 59 -2.60 -14.25 3.23
C LEU A 59 -3.57 -15.09 4.08
N ASP A 60 -3.23 -16.37 4.30
CA ASP A 60 -4.04 -17.31 5.07
C ASP A 60 -3.68 -17.29 6.57
N GLU A 61 -2.73 -16.45 6.98
CA GLU A 61 -2.33 -16.33 8.37
C GLU A 61 -3.49 -15.77 9.22
N GLN A 62 -3.77 -16.45 10.32
CA GLN A 62 -4.73 -15.95 11.30
C GLN A 62 -4.07 -14.91 12.20
N VAL A 63 -4.70 -13.73 12.28
CA VAL A 63 -4.23 -12.62 13.12
C VAL A 63 -5.30 -12.25 14.15
N TRP A 64 -4.85 -11.75 15.30
CA TRP A 64 -5.77 -11.23 16.31
C TRP A 64 -6.22 -9.82 15.96
N LEU A 65 -7.54 -9.62 15.88
CA LEU A 65 -8.19 -8.34 15.62
C LEU A 65 -9.20 -8.05 16.73
N GLY A 66 -8.72 -7.53 17.86
CA GLY A 66 -9.56 -6.99 18.92
C GLY A 66 -9.43 -5.48 19.06
N GLU A 67 -10.00 -4.95 20.13
CA GLU A 67 -9.89 -3.53 20.45
C GLU A 67 -8.42 -3.13 20.62
N GLY A 68 -8.02 -2.04 19.96
CA GLY A 68 -6.63 -1.58 19.95
C GLY A 68 -5.70 -2.32 18.99
N ALA A 69 -6.19 -3.30 18.21
CA ALA A 69 -5.38 -3.93 17.18
C ALA A 69 -4.91 -2.91 16.14
N THR A 70 -3.64 -3.02 15.73
CA THR A 70 -3.05 -2.13 14.71
C THR A 70 -2.57 -2.93 13.51
N ALA A 71 -2.80 -2.39 12.31
CA ALA A 71 -2.23 -2.88 11.07
C ALA A 71 -1.35 -1.79 10.47
N SER A 72 -0.07 -2.09 10.25
CA SER A 72 0.91 -1.19 9.66
C SER A 72 1.41 -1.76 8.33
N PHE A 73 1.43 -0.93 7.29
CA PHE A 73 1.92 -1.30 5.96
C PHE A 73 3.28 -0.66 5.73
N LEU A 74 4.30 -1.49 5.54
CA LEU A 74 5.69 -1.05 5.43
C LEU A 74 6.19 -1.22 4.01
N LYS A 75 6.56 -0.11 3.37
CA LYS A 75 7.28 -0.11 2.11
C LYS A 75 8.79 -0.10 2.39
N LEU A 76 9.50 -1.10 1.87
CA LEU A 76 10.96 -1.07 1.88
C LEU A 76 11.45 -0.08 0.83
N THR A 77 12.19 0.93 1.29
CA THR A 77 12.93 1.83 0.39
C THR A 77 14.39 1.41 0.45
N PRO A 78 15.01 1.03 -0.68
CA PRO A 78 16.44 0.77 -0.72
C PRO A 78 17.20 1.99 -0.22
N LEU A 79 18.18 1.78 0.67
CA LEU A 79 19.08 2.84 1.06
C LEU A 79 20.01 3.15 -0.12
N VAL A 80 20.16 4.43 -0.46
CA VAL A 80 21.19 4.90 -1.38
C VAL A 80 22.43 5.28 -0.59
N GLY A 81 23.58 4.70 -0.92
CA GLY A 81 24.89 5.12 -0.39
C GLY A 81 25.75 3.98 0.16
N GLY A 82 26.79 3.63 -0.62
CA GLY A 82 28.10 3.27 -0.07
C GLY A 82 29.01 4.49 -0.18
#